data_AF-A0A1H9V3K7-F1
#
_entry.id   AF-A0A1H9V3K7-F1
#
_cell.length_a   1.000
_cell.length_b   1.000
_cell.length_c   1.000
_cell.angle_alpha   90.00
_cell.angle_beta   90.00
_cell.angle_gamma   90.00
#
_symmetry.space_group_name_H-M   'P 1'
#
loop_
_entity.id
_entity.type
_entity.pdbx_description
1 polymer ?
#
loop_
_entity_poly.entity_id
_entity_poly.type
_entity_poly.pdbx_seq_one_letter_code
_entity_poly.pdbx_strand_id
1 'polypeptide(L)'
;MKNLKMIAFMLAIISCSLLSCKKKELLSDPISSKELSEQTSKTITTTPLAILPQVWGPPPSNGIALTRLYNPYQGVHMLANPEETYVLLAQKVKRGSNWFPAWVNEGILGYGLRSGGKPLYRFYAIDDHYFSTNSSIPAGYVLEGIQTYVYTSATSGYRPIYAFSTISGKTDHVYTANPNELNGNSAWRNEGIAFYLMY
;
A
#
# COMPACT_ATOMS: atom_id res chain seq x y z
N MET A 1 18.76 14.80 -50.44
CA MET A 1 18.84 13.33 -50.34
C MET A 1 19.95 12.95 -49.38
N LYS A 2 19.60 12.68 -48.11
CA LYS A 2 20.41 11.93 -47.13
C LYS A 2 19.56 11.75 -45.86
N ASN A 3 19.48 10.50 -45.41
CA ASN A 3 19.20 10.06 -44.03
C ASN A 3 17.74 9.74 -43.64
N LEU A 4 17.14 8.86 -44.44
CA LEU A 4 16.07 7.93 -44.06
C LEU A 4 16.64 6.73 -43.23
N LYS A 5 17.38 7.02 -42.14
CA LYS A 5 18.03 5.98 -41.29
C LYS A 5 17.82 6.17 -39.79
N MET A 6 16.83 6.95 -39.37
CA MET A 6 16.49 7.14 -37.95
C MET A 6 15.03 6.78 -37.63
N ILE A 7 14.43 5.88 -38.42
CA ILE A 7 13.09 5.30 -38.19
C ILE A 7 13.18 3.76 -38.05
N ALA A 8 14.38 3.20 -37.91
CA ALA A 8 14.62 1.75 -37.78
C ALA A 8 15.14 1.34 -36.38
N PHE A 9 14.62 1.96 -35.32
CA PHE A 9 14.85 1.51 -33.93
C PHE A 9 13.55 1.32 -33.13
N MET A 10 12.39 1.48 -33.77
CA MET A 10 11.06 1.32 -33.17
C MET A 10 10.34 0.04 -33.62
N LEU A 11 11.03 -0.91 -34.27
CA LEU A 11 10.44 -2.16 -34.78
C LEU A 11 11.38 -3.37 -34.66
N ALA A 12 12.10 -3.50 -33.54
CA ALA A 12 13.02 -4.61 -33.28
C ALA A 12 12.81 -5.29 -31.91
N ILE A 13 11.55 -5.44 -31.47
CA ILE A 13 11.17 -6.44 -30.45
C ILE A 13 9.86 -7.15 -30.88
N ILE A 14 9.73 -7.46 -32.16
CA ILE A 14 8.79 -8.45 -32.67
C ILE A 14 9.55 -9.24 -33.75
N SER A 15 9.53 -10.57 -33.64
CA SER A 15 10.22 -11.57 -34.48
C SER A 15 11.66 -11.93 -34.10
N CYS A 16 11.82 -12.78 -33.08
CA CYS A 16 12.86 -13.80 -33.07
C CYS A 16 12.33 -15.04 -32.34
N SER A 17 11.64 -15.88 -33.09
CA SER A 17 11.28 -17.25 -32.70
C SER A 17 11.93 -18.19 -33.70
N LEU A 18 12.40 -19.35 -33.19
CA LEU A 18 12.99 -20.52 -33.88
C LEU A 18 14.52 -20.37 -34.12
N LEU A 19 15.47 -21.11 -33.52
CA LEU A 19 15.48 -22.42 -32.86
C LEU A 19 16.60 -22.50 -31.77
N SER A 20 16.33 -23.33 -30.77
CA SER A 20 17.28 -24.18 -30.02
C SER A 20 18.24 -23.55 -29.00
N CYS A 21 17.76 -23.38 -27.77
CA CYS A 21 18.57 -23.68 -26.58
C CYS A 21 17.74 -24.47 -25.57
N LYS A 22 18.35 -25.52 -25.00
CA LYS A 22 17.68 -26.63 -24.31
C LYS A 22 16.93 -26.21 -23.05
N LYS A 23 15.64 -26.53 -23.02
CA LYS A 23 14.72 -26.49 -21.88
C LYS A 23 15.21 -27.49 -20.82
N LYS A 24 15.64 -27.01 -19.65
CA LYS A 24 15.61 -27.80 -18.41
C LYS A 24 14.27 -27.50 -17.75
N GLU A 25 13.45 -28.53 -17.66
CA GLU A 25 12.17 -28.53 -16.94
C GLU A 25 12.38 -28.22 -15.46
N LEU A 26 11.61 -27.25 -14.98
CA LEU A 26 11.03 -27.23 -13.64
C LEU A 26 9.58 -26.78 -13.85
N LEU A 27 8.78 -27.69 -14.42
CA LEU A 27 7.34 -27.64 -14.23
C LEU A 27 7.10 -28.06 -12.78
N SER A 28 6.71 -27.12 -11.93
CA SER A 28 5.79 -27.46 -10.86
C SER A 28 4.39 -27.44 -11.47
N ASP A 29 3.69 -28.56 -11.42
CA ASP A 29 2.33 -28.68 -11.93
C ASP A 29 1.41 -27.56 -11.37
N PRO A 30 0.41 -27.10 -12.14
CA PRO A 30 -0.60 -26.20 -11.60
C PRO A 30 -1.38 -26.92 -10.49
N ILE A 31 -1.27 -26.40 -9.28
CA ILE A 31 -2.01 -26.88 -8.10
C ILE A 31 -3.50 -26.95 -8.45
N SER A 32 -4.09 -28.13 -8.26
CA SER A 32 -5.50 -28.38 -8.55
C SER A 32 -6.37 -27.48 -7.68
N SER A 33 -7.51 -27.01 -8.21
CA SER A 33 -8.49 -26.21 -7.45
C SER A 33 -9.00 -26.92 -6.19
N LYS A 34 -8.84 -28.25 -6.12
CA LYS A 34 -9.14 -29.05 -4.94
C LYS A 34 -8.06 -28.94 -3.86
N GLU A 35 -6.78 -28.89 -4.23
CA GLU A 35 -5.65 -28.62 -3.31
C GLU A 35 -5.67 -27.18 -2.78
N LEU A 36 -6.11 -26.21 -3.58
CA LEU A 36 -6.28 -24.82 -3.14
C LEU A 36 -7.37 -24.69 -2.05
N SER A 37 -8.45 -25.50 -2.13
CA SER A 37 -9.49 -25.56 -1.08
C SER A 37 -9.06 -26.33 0.16
N GLU A 38 -8.15 -27.30 0.01
CA GLU A 38 -7.68 -28.11 1.14
C GLU A 38 -6.51 -27.45 1.90
N GLN A 39 -5.70 -26.62 1.22
CA GLN A 39 -4.71 -25.72 1.84
C GLN A 39 -5.36 -24.56 2.59
N THR A 40 -6.50 -24.04 2.12
CA THR A 40 -7.24 -22.98 2.82
C THR A 40 -8.05 -23.48 4.01
N SER A 41 -8.30 -24.79 4.12
CA SER A 41 -9.07 -25.38 5.22
C SER A 41 -8.21 -26.00 6.34
N LYS A 42 -6.88 -26.16 6.17
CA LYS A 42 -6.03 -26.92 7.11
C LYS A 42 -4.97 -26.13 7.88
N THR A 43 -5.03 -24.80 7.92
CA THR A 43 -4.24 -24.02 8.91
C THR A 43 -4.99 -22.77 9.35
N ILE A 44 -6.14 -22.94 9.99
CA ILE A 44 -6.57 -22.02 11.06
C ILE A 44 -6.15 -22.68 12.38
N THR A 45 -4.85 -22.89 12.53
CA THR A 45 -4.28 -23.06 13.86
C THR A 45 -4.12 -21.65 14.37
N THR A 46 -4.98 -21.27 15.31
CA THR A 46 -4.92 -20.02 16.07
C THR A 46 -3.53 -19.88 16.69
N THR A 47 -2.60 -19.35 15.90
CA THR A 47 -1.32 -18.89 16.40
C THR A 47 -1.68 -17.67 17.23
N PRO A 48 -1.29 -17.63 18.52
CA PRO A 48 -1.63 -16.49 19.35
C PRO A 48 -1.11 -15.23 18.65
N LEU A 49 -1.95 -14.20 18.56
CA LEU A 49 -1.58 -12.86 18.13
C LEU A 49 -0.16 -12.59 18.64
N ALA A 50 0.82 -12.53 17.75
CA ALA A 50 2.12 -12.05 18.14
C ALA A 50 1.89 -10.61 18.62
N ILE A 51 1.98 -10.42 19.93
CA ILE A 51 1.75 -9.16 20.62
C ILE A 51 2.88 -8.24 20.18
N LEU A 52 2.67 -7.53 19.07
CA LEU A 52 3.37 -6.29 18.79
C LEU A 52 2.94 -5.32 19.90
N PRO A 53 3.85 -4.47 20.42
CA PRO A 53 3.52 -3.56 21.52
C PRO A 53 2.30 -2.74 21.14
N GLN A 54 1.21 -3.10 21.79
CA GLN A 54 -0.12 -2.56 21.61
C GLN A 54 -0.14 -1.20 22.31
N VAL A 55 0.16 -0.13 21.57
CA VAL A 55 -0.49 1.15 21.83
C VAL A 55 -1.80 1.07 21.06
N TRP A 56 -2.94 1.36 21.70
CA TRP A 56 -4.33 1.18 21.24
C TRP A 56 -4.96 -0.17 21.64
N GLY A 57 -6.01 -0.12 22.48
CA GLY A 57 -6.81 -1.28 22.90
C GLY A 57 -7.34 -2.10 21.71
N PRO A 58 -7.89 -3.30 21.95
CA PRO A 58 -8.40 -4.13 20.86
C PRO A 58 -9.34 -3.31 19.97
N PRO A 59 -9.27 -3.44 18.63
CA PRO A 59 -10.19 -2.75 17.74
C PRO A 59 -11.61 -2.96 18.26
N PRO A 60 -12.44 -1.91 18.36
CA PRO A 60 -13.86 -2.10 18.58
C PRO A 60 -14.36 -3.15 17.59
N SER A 61 -15.35 -3.97 17.96
CA SER A 61 -15.72 -5.19 17.23
C SER A 61 -15.93 -5.02 15.71
N ASN A 62 -16.17 -3.80 15.23
CA ASN A 62 -16.35 -3.44 13.81
C ASN A 62 -15.23 -2.58 13.19
N GLY A 63 -14.11 -2.38 13.87
CA GLY A 63 -12.99 -1.56 13.42
C GLY A 63 -11.97 -2.30 12.54
N ILE A 64 -11.52 -1.66 11.46
CA ILE A 64 -10.37 -2.09 10.64
C ILE A 64 -9.21 -1.16 11.00
N ALA A 65 -8.14 -1.69 11.60
CA ALA A 65 -6.97 -0.87 11.90
C ALA A 65 -6.32 -0.38 10.60
N LEU A 66 -6.04 0.93 10.52
CA LEU A 66 -5.20 1.49 9.48
C LEU A 66 -3.82 1.79 10.07
N THR A 67 -2.84 1.02 9.62
CA THR A 67 -1.44 1.16 10.04
C THR A 67 -0.69 2.00 9.02
N ARG A 68 0.09 2.97 9.49
CA ARG A 68 1.02 3.71 8.65
C ARG A 68 2.33 2.94 8.55
N LEU A 69 2.77 2.69 7.33
CA LEU A 69 4.02 2.02 7.02
C LEU A 69 4.93 2.98 6.25
N TYR A 70 6.23 2.90 6.54
CA TYR A 70 7.26 3.64 5.83
C TYR A 70 8.26 2.69 5.19
N ASN A 71 8.56 2.86 3.90
CA ASN A 71 9.61 2.13 3.22
C ASN A 71 10.87 3.01 3.14
N PRO A 72 11.93 2.76 3.94
CA PRO A 72 13.12 3.60 3.97
C PRO A 72 13.99 3.49 2.72
N TYR A 73 13.77 2.49 1.86
CA TYR A 73 14.53 2.31 0.63
C TYR A 73 13.93 3.06 -0.54
N GLN A 74 12.61 3.19 -0.57
CA GLN A 74 11.90 3.97 -1.57
C GLN A 74 11.61 5.38 -1.09
N GLY A 75 11.57 5.64 0.22
CA GLY A 75 11.18 6.92 0.79
C GLY A 75 9.70 7.20 0.54
N VAL A 76 8.84 6.22 0.81
CA VAL A 76 7.38 6.30 0.56
C VAL A 76 6.60 5.84 1.77
N HIS A 77 5.42 6.43 1.96
CA HIS A 77 4.47 6.03 3.00
C HIS A 77 3.27 5.32 2.39
N MET A 78 2.61 4.52 3.23
CA MET A 78 1.36 3.86 2.86
C MET A 78 0.50 3.64 4.10
N LEU A 79 -0.82 3.72 3.93
CA LEU A 79 -1.77 3.14 4.87
C LEU A 79 -2.11 1.71 4.45
N ALA A 80 -1.97 0.79 5.39
CA ALA A 80 -2.26 -0.62 5.18
C ALA A 80 -3.34 -1.08 6.14
N ASN A 81 -4.25 -1.93 5.65
CA ASN A 81 -5.15 -2.68 6.52
C ASN A 81 -4.37 -3.78 7.29
N PRO A 82 -4.97 -4.52 8.23
CA PRO A 82 -4.24 -5.48 9.05
C PRO A 82 -3.62 -6.63 8.25
N GLU A 83 -4.31 -7.12 7.21
CA GLU A 83 -3.83 -8.22 6.35
C GLU A 83 -2.62 -7.77 5.52
N GLU A 84 -2.72 -6.60 4.90
CA GLU A 84 -1.62 -5.99 4.15
C GLU A 84 -0.43 -5.69 5.05
N THR A 85 -0.68 -5.14 6.24
CA THR A 85 0.36 -4.83 7.22
C THR A 85 1.20 -6.07 7.55
N TYR A 86 0.54 -7.21 7.76
CA TYR A 86 1.23 -8.47 8.01
C TYR A 86 2.13 -8.89 6.83
N VAL A 87 1.59 -8.83 5.60
CA VAL A 87 2.32 -9.21 4.39
C VAL A 87 3.51 -8.29 4.14
N LEU A 88 3.33 -6.98 4.29
CA LEU A 88 4.36 -5.97 3.97
C LEU A 88 5.50 -5.97 4.99
N LEU A 89 5.19 -6.16 6.28
CA LEU A 89 6.21 -6.27 7.31
C LEU A 89 7.04 -7.57 7.20
N ALA A 90 6.52 -8.59 6.53
CA ALA A 90 7.27 -9.80 6.20
C ALA A 90 8.23 -9.63 5.00
N GLN A 91 8.03 -8.60 4.17
CA GLN A 91 8.88 -8.35 3.00
C GLN A 91 10.29 -7.94 3.43
N LYS A 92 11.30 -8.47 2.73
CA LYS A 92 12.71 -8.18 3.00
C LYS A 92 13.45 -7.77 1.73
N VAL A 93 14.39 -6.85 1.89
CA VAL A 93 15.32 -6.43 0.84
C VAL A 93 16.72 -6.95 1.20
N LYS A 94 17.41 -7.56 0.22
CA LYS A 94 18.80 -8.00 0.37
C LYS A 94 19.74 -6.83 0.11
N ARG A 95 20.63 -6.53 1.05
CA ARG A 95 21.74 -5.58 0.85
C ARG A 95 23.05 -6.20 1.30
N GLY A 96 23.94 -6.44 0.33
CA GLY A 96 25.13 -7.26 0.54
C GLY A 96 24.73 -8.68 0.96
N SER A 97 25.30 -9.16 2.06
CA SER A 97 25.00 -10.49 2.61
C SER A 97 23.79 -10.52 3.56
N ASN A 98 23.22 -9.36 3.90
CA ASN A 98 22.19 -9.23 4.93
C ASN A 98 20.81 -8.96 4.34
N TRP A 99 19.77 -9.36 5.09
CA TRP A 99 18.37 -9.11 4.78
C TRP A 99 17.79 -8.11 5.78
N PHE A 100 17.08 -7.11 5.27
CA PHE A 100 16.48 -6.05 6.07
C PHE A 100 14.98 -5.96 5.79
N PRO A 101 14.13 -5.59 6.77
CA PRO A 101 12.71 -5.33 6.53
C PRO A 101 12.52 -4.26 5.46
N ALA A 102 11.67 -4.52 4.47
CA ALA A 102 11.35 -3.55 3.41
C ALA A 102 10.50 -2.37 3.92
N TRP A 103 9.64 -2.65 4.91
CA TRP A 103 8.72 -1.71 5.51
C TRP A 103 8.95 -1.62 7.02
N VAL A 104 8.77 -0.42 7.54
CA VAL A 104 8.81 -0.08 8.96
C VAL A 104 7.39 0.28 9.41
N ASN A 105 6.97 -0.27 10.54
CA ASN A 105 5.70 0.08 11.17
C ASN A 105 5.84 1.39 11.95
N GLU A 106 5.04 2.40 11.58
CA GLU A 106 5.01 3.70 12.25
C GLU A 106 3.80 3.87 13.19
N GLY A 107 2.94 2.86 13.27
CA GLY A 107 1.83 2.78 14.21
C GLY A 107 0.45 2.80 13.56
N ILE A 108 -0.56 2.53 14.40
CA ILE A 108 -1.97 2.56 14.01
C ILE A 108 -2.48 4.01 14.09
N LEU A 109 -2.98 4.53 12.96
CA LEU A 109 -3.57 5.88 12.90
C LEU A 109 -5.00 5.93 13.40
N GLY A 110 -5.65 4.79 13.56
CA GLY A 110 -7.00 4.65 14.08
C GLY A 110 -7.70 3.47 13.41
N TYR A 111 -9.02 3.40 13.61
CA TYR A 111 -9.85 2.34 13.08
C TYR A 111 -10.86 2.90 12.07
N GLY A 112 -10.82 2.38 10.85
CA GLY A 112 -11.89 2.54 9.87
C GLY A 112 -13.04 1.57 10.13
N LEU A 113 -14.13 1.71 9.39
CA LEU A 113 -15.35 0.93 9.49
C LEU A 113 -15.39 -0.18 8.44
N ARG A 114 -16.05 -1.29 8.76
CA ARG A 114 -16.35 -2.36 7.78
C ARG A 114 -17.43 -1.96 6.78
N SER A 115 -18.35 -1.08 7.17
CA SER A 115 -19.47 -0.60 6.34
C SER A 115 -20.09 0.67 6.93
N GLY A 116 -20.97 1.35 6.19
CA GLY A 116 -21.81 2.44 6.69
C GLY A 116 -21.19 3.84 6.70
N GLY A 117 -19.89 3.97 6.42
CA GLY A 117 -19.21 5.25 6.19
C GLY A 117 -19.08 5.60 4.71
N LYS A 118 -18.27 6.62 4.40
CA LYS A 118 -17.79 6.88 3.03
C LYS A 118 -16.62 5.93 2.72
N PRO A 119 -16.57 5.33 1.52
CA PRO A 119 -15.44 4.50 1.14
C PRO A 119 -14.15 5.32 1.13
N LEU A 120 -13.07 4.76 1.67
CA LEU A 120 -11.71 5.28 1.52
C LEU A 120 -11.01 4.49 0.42
N TYR A 121 -10.89 5.11 -0.75
CA TYR A 121 -10.23 4.55 -1.90
C TYR A 121 -8.71 4.69 -1.77
N ARG A 122 -7.97 3.66 -2.20
CA ARG A 122 -6.53 3.76 -2.44
C ARG A 122 -6.28 3.85 -3.94
N PHE A 123 -5.46 4.82 -4.30
CA PHE A 123 -4.97 5.05 -5.64
C PHE A 123 -3.45 4.89 -5.65
N TYR A 124 -2.93 4.27 -6.69
CA TYR A 124 -1.49 4.06 -6.85
C TYR A 124 -0.97 4.80 -8.08
N ALA A 125 0.16 5.49 -7.90
CA ALA A 125 0.99 6.00 -8.98
C ALA A 125 2.43 5.51 -8.75
N ILE A 126 3.34 5.81 -9.69
CA ILE A 126 4.73 5.40 -9.54
C ILE A 126 5.30 5.94 -8.22
N ASP A 127 5.58 4.99 -7.31
CA ASP A 127 6.07 5.25 -5.96
C ASP A 127 5.18 6.14 -5.06
N ASP A 128 3.86 6.19 -5.26
CA ASP A 128 2.96 6.95 -4.39
C ASP A 128 1.63 6.23 -4.14
N HIS A 129 1.12 6.32 -2.91
CA HIS A 129 -0.20 5.83 -2.53
C HIS A 129 -1.05 6.96 -1.99
N TYR A 130 -2.06 7.33 -2.75
CA TYR A 130 -3.01 8.38 -2.41
C TYR A 130 -4.33 7.77 -1.91
N PHE A 131 -4.83 8.29 -0.80
CA PHE A 131 -6.07 7.86 -0.15
C PHE A 131 -7.09 9.00 -0.15
N SER A 132 -8.29 8.72 -0.67
CA SER A 132 -9.36 9.72 -0.75
C SER A 132 -10.74 9.10 -0.61
N THR A 133 -11.70 9.91 -0.16
CA THR A 133 -13.12 9.53 -0.13
C THR A 133 -13.85 9.88 -1.43
N ASN A 134 -13.17 10.56 -2.35
CA ASN A 134 -13.65 10.78 -3.72
C ASN A 134 -13.27 9.58 -4.59
N SER A 135 -14.24 9.03 -5.33
CA SER A 135 -14.05 7.90 -6.23
C SER A 135 -13.41 8.29 -7.58
N SER A 136 -13.25 9.59 -7.86
CA SER A 136 -12.65 10.07 -9.10
C SER A 136 -11.16 9.75 -9.12
N ILE A 137 -10.71 8.99 -10.13
CA ILE A 137 -9.32 8.60 -10.29
C ILE A 137 -8.47 9.84 -10.63
N PRO A 138 -7.46 10.19 -9.81
CA PRO A 138 -6.57 11.29 -10.13
C PRO A 138 -5.74 11.00 -11.38
N ALA A 139 -5.33 12.05 -12.12
CA ALA A 139 -4.52 11.88 -13.32
C ALA A 139 -3.19 11.18 -13.00
N GLY A 140 -2.88 10.11 -13.74
CA GLY A 140 -1.64 9.33 -13.55
C GLY A 140 -1.74 8.24 -12.48
N TYR A 141 -2.89 8.07 -11.83
CA TYR A 141 -3.13 7.02 -10.85
C TYR A 141 -4.00 5.90 -11.42
N VAL A 142 -3.91 4.74 -10.78
CA VAL A 142 -4.84 3.63 -10.92
C VAL A 142 -5.59 3.40 -9.61
N LEU A 143 -6.85 3.01 -9.68
CA LEU A 143 -7.62 2.63 -8.50
C LEU A 143 -7.23 1.22 -8.05
N GLU A 144 -6.82 1.06 -6.80
CA GLU A 144 -6.52 -0.24 -6.19
C GLU A 144 -7.68 -0.80 -5.35
N GLY A 145 -8.69 0.02 -5.07
CA GLY A 145 -9.92 -0.40 -4.41
C GLY A 145 -10.20 0.34 -3.11
N ILE A 146 -11.16 -0.18 -2.34
CA ILE A 146 -11.60 0.39 -1.06
C ILE A 146 -10.82 -0.29 0.07
N GLN A 147 -10.18 0.50 0.92
CA GLN A 147 -9.39 0.01 2.05
C GLN A 147 -10.23 -0.15 3.32
N THR A 148 -11.15 0.79 3.53
CA THR A 148 -12.10 0.79 4.66
C THR A 148 -13.18 1.84 4.40
N TYR A 149 -14.09 2.03 5.34
CA TYR A 149 -15.05 3.13 5.34
C TYR A 149 -14.70 4.12 6.46
N VAL A 150 -14.88 5.41 6.22
CA VAL A 150 -14.50 6.49 7.14
C VAL A 150 -15.60 7.55 7.24
N TYR A 151 -15.50 8.44 8.23
CA TYR A 151 -16.29 9.66 8.25
C TYR A 151 -15.53 10.80 7.59
N THR A 152 -16.28 11.72 6.96
CA THR A 152 -15.75 12.94 6.33
C THR A 152 -16.06 14.20 7.15
N SER A 153 -16.63 14.04 8.34
CA SER A 153 -16.96 15.11 9.28
C SER A 153 -16.66 14.67 10.71
N ALA A 154 -16.37 15.63 11.58
CA ALA A 154 -16.12 15.37 12.98
C ALA A 154 -17.33 14.72 13.66
N THR A 155 -17.09 13.62 14.37
CA THR A 155 -18.10 12.84 15.08
C THR A 155 -17.48 12.34 16.39
N SER A 156 -18.27 12.24 17.46
CA SER A 156 -17.80 11.74 18.75
C SER A 156 -17.16 10.35 18.62
N GLY A 157 -15.99 10.16 19.23
CA GLY A 157 -15.21 8.93 19.13
C GLY A 157 -14.36 8.80 17.86
N TYR A 158 -14.30 9.84 17.02
CA TYR A 158 -13.44 9.90 15.83
C TYR A 158 -12.49 11.09 15.88
N ARG A 159 -11.26 10.90 15.38
CA ARG A 159 -10.20 11.91 15.30
C ARG A 159 -9.88 12.22 13.84
N PRO A 160 -9.51 13.47 13.52
CA PRO A 160 -9.10 13.84 12.18
C PRO A 160 -7.77 13.19 11.80
N ILE A 161 -7.68 12.79 10.53
CA ILE A 161 -6.44 12.38 9.87
C ILE A 161 -6.12 13.44 8.81
N TYR A 162 -4.94 14.01 8.93
CA TYR A 162 -4.40 15.04 8.06
C TYR A 162 -3.59 14.42 6.95
N ALA A 163 -3.73 14.96 5.74
CA ALA A 163 -2.91 14.58 4.60
C ALA A 163 -1.83 15.65 4.36
N PHE A 164 -0.63 15.18 4.06
CA PHE A 164 0.48 15.99 3.59
C PHE A 164 1.01 15.38 2.29
N SER A 165 1.31 16.23 1.32
CA SER A 165 1.93 15.81 0.07
C SER A 165 3.24 16.53 -0.18
N THR A 166 4.18 15.86 -0.81
CA THR A 166 5.44 16.48 -1.21
C THR A 166 5.20 17.61 -2.23
N ILE A 167 5.91 18.73 -2.07
CA ILE A 167 5.81 19.88 -2.98
C ILE A 167 6.65 19.70 -4.24
N SER A 168 7.82 19.07 -4.11
CA SER A 168 8.78 18.88 -5.20
C SER A 168 9.58 17.60 -5.03
N GLY A 169 10.09 17.07 -6.15
CA GLY A 169 10.83 15.81 -6.16
C GLY A 169 9.90 14.61 -6.31
N LYS A 170 10.25 13.52 -5.63
CA LYS A 170 9.47 12.28 -5.63
C LYS A 170 8.13 12.51 -4.92
N THR A 171 7.04 12.13 -5.57
CA THR A 171 5.69 12.22 -5.01
C THR A 171 5.52 11.24 -3.86
N ASP A 172 5.00 11.71 -2.73
CA ASP A 172 4.59 10.88 -1.60
C ASP A 172 3.46 11.58 -0.83
N HIS A 173 2.58 10.76 -0.24
CA HIS A 173 1.51 11.21 0.66
C HIS A 173 1.66 10.61 2.05
N VAL A 174 1.71 11.50 3.05
CA VAL A 174 1.71 11.12 4.47
C VAL A 174 0.35 11.42 5.08
N TYR A 175 -0.19 10.44 5.78
CA TYR A 175 -1.40 10.59 6.58
C TYR A 175 -1.04 10.53 8.06
N THR A 176 -1.62 11.40 8.89
CA THR A 176 -1.27 11.49 10.30
C THR A 176 -2.41 12.00 11.18
N ALA A 177 -2.43 11.57 12.44
CA ALA A 177 -3.31 12.15 13.46
C ALA A 177 -2.74 13.44 14.09
N ASN A 178 -1.47 13.76 13.85
CA ASN A 178 -0.83 14.96 14.37
C ASN A 178 -0.88 16.09 13.31
N PRO A 179 -1.70 17.14 13.49
CA PRO A 179 -1.81 18.23 12.51
C PRO A 179 -0.50 18.99 12.27
N ASN A 180 0.48 18.84 13.17
CA ASN A 180 1.74 19.57 13.14
C ASN A 180 2.95 18.71 12.78
N GLU A 181 2.77 17.43 12.41
CA GLU A 181 3.89 16.51 12.16
C GLU A 181 4.88 17.05 11.11
N LEU A 182 4.35 17.64 10.04
CA LEU A 182 5.14 18.17 8.92
C LEU A 182 4.93 19.68 8.71
N ASN A 183 4.23 20.37 9.61
CA ASN A 183 4.01 21.81 9.50
C ASN A 183 5.35 22.57 9.60
N GLY A 184 5.55 23.54 8.71
CA GLY A 184 6.78 24.32 8.64
C GLY A 184 7.93 23.63 7.90
N ASN A 185 7.76 22.38 7.47
CA ASN A 185 8.70 21.73 6.57
C ASN A 185 8.41 22.17 5.12
N SER A 186 9.34 22.89 4.50
CA SER A 186 9.19 23.44 3.14
C SER A 186 9.09 22.39 2.03
N ALA A 187 9.38 21.12 2.32
CA ALA A 187 9.21 20.01 1.38
C ALA A 187 7.76 19.50 1.31
N TRP A 188 6.91 19.85 2.29
CA TRP A 188 5.57 19.29 2.45
C TRP A 188 4.49 20.36 2.41
N ARG A 189 3.41 20.05 1.71
CA ARG A 189 2.18 20.83 1.66
C ARG A 189 1.15 20.13 2.54
N ASN A 190 0.58 20.87 3.49
CA ASN A 190 -0.58 20.43 4.25
C ASN A 190 -1.83 20.52 3.35
N GLU A 191 -2.53 19.40 3.19
CA GLU A 191 -3.76 19.30 2.39
C GLU A 191 -5.03 19.37 3.25
N GLY A 192 -4.87 19.52 4.57
CA GLY A 192 -5.94 19.57 5.54
C GLY A 192 -6.40 18.20 6.02
N ILE A 193 -7.62 18.14 6.53
CA ILE A 193 -8.22 16.90 7.02
C ILE A 193 -8.69 16.08 5.83
N ALA A 194 -8.14 14.88 5.67
CA ALA A 194 -8.54 13.95 4.61
C ALA A 194 -9.80 13.16 5.00
N PHE A 195 -9.85 12.68 6.25
CA PHE A 195 -10.96 11.88 6.80
C PHE A 195 -10.83 11.74 8.31
N TYR A 196 -11.77 11.04 8.94
CA TYR A 196 -11.80 10.78 10.38
C TYR A 196 -11.81 9.28 10.67
N LEU A 197 -10.97 8.86 11.62
CA LEU A 197 -10.87 7.48 12.11
C LEU A 197 -11.30 7.37 13.57
N MET A 198 -11.87 6.24 13.95
CA MET A 198 -12.21 5.94 15.34
C MET A 198 -10.91 5.76 16.17
N TYR A 199 -10.91 6.24 17.42
CA TYR A 199 -9.73 6.22 18.30
C TYR A 199 -9.97 5.55 19.65
#